data_AF-Q0HUM2-F1
#
_entry.id   AF-Q0HUM2-F1
#
_cell.length_a   1.000
_cell.length_b   1.000
_cell.length_c   1.000
_cell.angle_alpha   90.00
_cell.angle_beta   90.00
_cell.angle_gamma   90.00
#
_symmetry.space_group_name_H-M   'P 1'
#
loop_
_entity.id
_entity.type
_entity.pdbx_description
1 polymer ?
#
loop_
_entity_poly.entity_id
_entity_poly.type
_entity_poly.pdbx_seq_one_letter_code
_entity_poly.pdbx_strand_id
1 'polypeptide(L)'
;MLVIITVFIYSNYIAMRVYPIIPWPAHAGISGFESPAAEYTQLGLRLDELLVLHPSATRLCIAQGDAMKGVGIFDGDLLIIDRHIKPQTGSVIYGQLNGEFICKIYDEKRRMLLTSDEKCQAITIHDYDDFCVEGVVIRTLRQHLYLNDFINLTSDYSELRTSLDDLLVLHPCATWFGVAQGDSMRDEGIYDGDVLIIDRQVSASQGAVIVAQLNGEFICKIFDKKRRILLSANPQYHAVPIRDCDSFSVEGVVIRSIRMHFQSSLLGLWSCTP
;
A
#
# COMPACT_ATOMS: atom_id res chain seq x y z
N MET A 1 25.68 -40.00 21.02
CA MET A 1 25.04 -39.10 22.00
C MET A 1 23.88 -38.44 21.28
N LEU A 2 22.67 -38.91 21.54
CA LEU A 2 21.43 -38.48 20.87
C LEU A 2 21.02 -37.09 21.37
N VAL A 3 20.65 -36.20 20.44
CA VAL A 3 19.81 -35.03 20.74
C VAL A 3 18.59 -35.11 19.83
N ILE A 4 17.45 -35.00 20.49
CA ILE A 4 16.10 -35.27 20.02
C ILE A 4 15.68 -34.25 18.96
N ILE A 5 15.15 -34.76 17.84
CA ILE A 5 14.45 -33.98 16.84
C ILE A 5 13.03 -33.78 17.35
N THR A 6 12.69 -32.55 17.72
CA THR A 6 11.28 -32.16 17.89
C THR A 6 10.80 -31.62 16.56
N VAL A 7 10.13 -32.48 15.78
CA VAL A 7 9.36 -32.09 14.61
C VAL A 7 8.13 -31.34 15.11
N PHE A 8 8.05 -30.04 14.83
CA PHE A 8 6.77 -29.34 14.83
C PHE A 8 6.27 -29.30 13.39
N ILE A 9 5.09 -29.87 13.17
CA ILE A 9 4.40 -29.86 11.90
C ILE A 9 4.07 -28.40 11.56
N TYR A 10 4.51 -27.97 10.39
CA TYR A 10 4.22 -26.67 9.80
C TYR A 10 2.72 -26.62 9.49
N SER A 11 1.98 -25.71 10.14
CA SER A 11 0.61 -25.38 9.76
C SER A 11 0.56 -23.91 9.42
N ASN A 12 0.54 -23.60 8.12
CA ASN A 12 0.22 -22.28 7.60
C ASN A 12 -1.27 -22.00 7.84
N TYR A 13 -1.64 -21.63 9.06
CA TYR A 13 -2.93 -21.00 9.32
C TYR A 13 -2.75 -19.49 9.27
N ILE A 14 -3.21 -18.89 8.17
CA ILE A 14 -3.33 -17.44 8.02
C ILE A 14 -4.53 -16.98 8.88
N ALA A 15 -4.27 -16.14 9.88
CA ALA A 15 -5.32 -15.50 10.67
C ALA A 15 -5.56 -14.09 10.13
N MET A 16 -6.31 -13.96 9.04
CA MET A 16 -6.78 -12.65 8.55
C MET A 16 -7.94 -12.16 9.41
N ARG A 17 -7.74 -11.03 10.12
CA ARG A 17 -8.82 -10.34 10.87
C ARG A 17 -9.51 -9.35 9.95
N VAL A 18 -10.85 -9.37 9.95
CA VAL A 18 -11.67 -8.53 9.09
C VAL A 18 -12.52 -7.57 9.91
N TYR A 19 -12.43 -6.28 9.60
CA TYR A 19 -13.11 -5.21 10.34
C TYR A 19 -14.27 -4.59 9.52
N PRO A 20 -15.46 -4.37 10.11
CA PRO A 20 -16.56 -3.64 9.47
C PRO A 20 -16.35 -2.12 9.56
N ILE A 21 -16.73 -1.36 8.52
CA ILE A 21 -16.70 0.12 8.51
C ILE A 21 -18.10 0.67 8.87
N ILE A 22 -18.14 1.70 9.73
CA ILE A 22 -19.33 2.53 9.97
C ILE A 22 -19.07 3.89 9.28
N PRO A 23 -19.81 4.27 8.23
CA PRO A 23 -19.58 5.53 7.54
C PRO A 23 -20.07 6.72 8.37
N TRP A 24 -19.18 7.69 8.63
CA TRP A 24 -19.54 9.00 9.19
C TRP A 24 -19.10 10.12 8.24
N PRO A 25 -19.93 11.14 7.97
CA PRO A 25 -19.49 12.27 7.16
C PRO A 25 -18.55 13.18 7.96
N ALA A 26 -17.29 13.29 7.56
CA ALA A 26 -16.33 14.27 8.08
C ALA A 26 -16.01 15.33 7.02
N HIS A 27 -16.17 16.61 7.36
CA HIS A 27 -15.76 17.75 6.53
C HIS A 27 -14.39 18.24 7.01
N ALA A 28 -13.37 18.14 6.16
CA ALA A 28 -12.09 18.82 6.37
C ALA A 28 -12.04 20.03 5.44
N GLY A 29 -12.10 21.23 6.03
CA GLY A 29 -11.81 22.48 5.33
C GLY A 29 -10.40 22.95 5.69
N ILE A 30 -9.70 23.60 4.74
CA ILE A 30 -8.53 24.42 5.04
C ILE A 30 -8.61 25.71 4.21
N SER A 31 -8.49 26.84 4.90
CA SER A 31 -8.31 28.18 4.33
C SER A 31 -6.86 28.66 4.52
N GLY A 32 -6.28 29.23 3.45
CA GLY A 32 -5.15 30.16 3.47
C GLY A 32 -3.74 29.54 3.39
N PHE A 33 -2.77 30.03 2.60
CA PHE A 33 -2.67 31.18 1.69
C PHE A 33 -1.48 31.01 0.70
N GLU A 34 -1.68 31.52 -0.53
CA GLU A 34 -0.80 32.15 -1.57
C GLU A 34 0.75 32.04 -1.47
N SER A 35 1.47 31.39 -2.41
CA SER A 35 1.98 31.79 -3.78
C SER A 35 3.44 32.32 -3.78
N PRO A 36 4.32 31.94 -4.74
CA PRO A 36 4.09 32.13 -6.18
C PRO A 36 4.62 31.01 -7.13
N ALA A 37 3.95 30.85 -8.28
CA ALA A 37 4.47 30.28 -9.54
C ALA A 37 4.29 28.77 -9.84
N ALA A 38 3.38 28.06 -9.19
CA ALA A 38 2.76 26.91 -9.83
C ALA A 38 1.29 26.83 -9.40
N GLU A 39 0.38 26.90 -10.37
CA GLU A 39 -1.02 26.50 -10.19
C GLU A 39 -1.04 25.02 -9.80
N TYR A 40 -0.89 24.72 -8.52
CA TYR A 40 -1.30 23.44 -7.99
C TYR A 40 -2.82 23.48 -7.96
N THR A 41 -3.46 22.94 -8.99
CA THR A 41 -4.89 22.63 -8.98
C THR A 41 -5.15 21.82 -7.71
N GLN A 42 -5.74 22.45 -6.69
CA GLN A 42 -6.18 21.77 -5.49
C GLN A 42 -7.32 20.83 -5.91
N LEU A 43 -6.97 19.62 -6.34
CA LEU A 43 -7.90 18.52 -6.36
C LEU A 43 -8.25 18.25 -4.91
N GLY A 44 -9.48 18.62 -4.52
CA GLY A 44 -10.06 18.25 -3.23
C GLY A 44 -10.24 16.74 -3.17
N LEU A 45 -9.15 16.02 -2.93
CA LEU A 45 -9.13 14.57 -2.82
C LEU A 45 -9.61 14.16 -1.43
N ARG A 46 -10.77 13.51 -1.39
CA ARG A 46 -11.24 12.81 -0.19
C ARG A 46 -10.73 11.38 -0.25
N LEU A 47 -10.04 10.94 0.79
CA LEU A 47 -9.47 9.59 0.83
C LEU A 47 -10.54 8.51 0.73
N ASP A 48 -11.72 8.75 1.30
CA ASP A 48 -12.86 7.86 1.15
C ASP A 48 -13.23 7.63 -0.33
N GLU A 49 -13.30 8.68 -1.14
CA GLU A 49 -13.66 8.57 -2.56
C GLU A 49 -12.57 7.87 -3.39
N LEU A 50 -11.31 8.01 -2.98
CA LEU A 50 -10.17 7.36 -3.62
C LEU A 50 -10.11 5.86 -3.30
N LEU A 51 -10.42 5.51 -2.05
CA LEU A 51 -10.16 4.20 -1.45
C LEU A 51 -11.37 3.29 -1.39
N VAL A 52 -12.56 3.85 -1.25
CA VAL A 52 -13.81 3.13 -1.01
C VAL A 52 -14.79 3.42 -2.12
N LEU A 53 -15.18 2.38 -2.85
CA LEU A 53 -16.19 2.49 -3.91
C LEU A 53 -17.60 2.27 -3.35
N HIS A 54 -17.80 1.19 -2.59
CA HIS A 54 -19.08 0.85 -1.99
C HIS A 54 -18.93 0.72 -0.45
N PRO A 55 -19.19 1.79 0.33
CA PRO A 55 -18.94 1.79 1.78
C PRO A 55 -19.62 0.64 2.54
N SER A 56 -20.87 0.30 2.19
CA SER A 56 -21.63 -0.79 2.83
C SER A 56 -21.15 -2.20 2.45
N ALA A 57 -20.35 -2.32 1.39
CA ALA A 57 -19.80 -3.58 0.90
C ALA A 57 -18.27 -3.66 1.07
N THR A 58 -17.65 -2.67 1.71
CA THR A 58 -16.20 -2.62 1.90
C THR A 58 -15.79 -3.34 3.18
N ARG A 59 -14.74 -4.15 3.09
CA ARG A 59 -14.10 -4.82 4.23
C ARG A 59 -12.61 -4.53 4.23
N LEU A 60 -12.04 -4.46 5.42
CA LEU A 60 -10.61 -4.27 5.63
C LEU A 60 -9.99 -5.55 6.17
N CYS A 61 -8.85 -5.97 5.63
CA CYS A 61 -8.06 -7.08 6.19
C CYS A 61 -6.56 -6.79 6.12
N ILE A 62 -5.79 -7.50 6.93
CA ILE A 62 -4.32 -7.39 6.94
C ILE A 62 -3.74 -8.57 6.17
N ALA A 63 -2.93 -8.26 5.16
CA ALA A 63 -2.17 -9.25 4.42
C ALA A 63 -1.18 -9.94 5.34
N GLN A 64 -1.11 -11.26 5.24
CA GLN A 64 -0.14 -12.09 5.95
C GLN A 64 0.60 -12.97 4.96
N GLY A 65 1.92 -12.95 5.05
CA GLY A 65 2.83 -13.67 4.18
C GLY A 65 3.17 -12.96 2.86
N ASP A 66 3.99 -13.64 2.06
CA ASP A 66 4.71 -13.05 0.94
C ASP A 66 4.22 -13.51 -0.44
N ALA A 67 3.21 -14.38 -0.49
CA ALA A 67 2.77 -15.05 -1.72
C ALA A 67 2.25 -14.09 -2.81
N MET A 68 1.89 -12.87 -2.42
CA MET A 68 1.30 -11.84 -3.28
C MET A 68 2.26 -10.66 -3.56
N LYS A 69 3.56 -10.78 -3.21
CA LYS A 69 4.56 -9.73 -3.44
C LYS A 69 4.69 -9.30 -4.90
N GLY A 70 4.56 -10.23 -5.85
CA GLY A 70 4.68 -9.93 -7.27
C GLY A 70 3.53 -9.07 -7.83
N VAL A 71 2.41 -8.93 -7.12
CA VAL A 71 1.36 -7.95 -7.44
C VAL A 71 1.44 -6.69 -6.56
N GLY A 72 2.41 -6.60 -5.67
CA GLY A 72 2.61 -5.46 -4.76
C GLY A 72 1.82 -5.53 -3.46
N ILE A 73 1.43 -6.74 -3.02
CA ILE A 73 0.87 -6.98 -1.69
C ILE A 73 1.93 -7.70 -0.87
N PHE A 74 2.35 -7.12 0.25
CA PHE A 74 3.30 -7.76 1.14
C PHE A 74 2.74 -7.90 2.56
N ASP A 75 3.43 -8.71 3.36
CA ASP A 75 3.10 -8.95 4.75
C ASP A 75 2.89 -7.64 5.52
N GLY A 76 1.80 -7.57 6.28
CA GLY A 76 1.40 -6.41 7.07
C GLY A 76 0.62 -5.34 6.32
N ASP A 77 0.44 -5.45 4.99
CA ASP A 77 -0.34 -4.45 4.24
C ASP A 77 -1.82 -4.49 4.60
N LEU A 78 -2.46 -3.32 4.63
CA LEU A 78 -3.90 -3.21 4.80
C LEU A 78 -4.59 -3.27 3.42
N LEU A 79 -5.41 -4.29 3.24
CA LEU A 79 -6.19 -4.53 2.03
C LEU A 79 -7.59 -3.96 2.19
N ILE A 80 -8.05 -3.25 1.16
CA ILE A 80 -9.44 -2.80 1.03
C ILE A 80 -10.10 -3.73 0.03
N ILE A 81 -11.11 -4.45 0.50
CA ILE A 81 -11.86 -5.45 -0.26
C ILE A 81 -13.27 -4.92 -0.51
N ASP A 82 -13.72 -4.98 -1.75
CA ASP A 82 -15.09 -4.66 -2.13
C ASP A 82 -15.85 -5.94 -2.49
N ARG A 83 -16.94 -6.21 -1.78
CA ARG A 83 -17.78 -7.39 -1.99
C ARG A 83 -18.83 -7.21 -3.10
N HIS A 84 -19.08 -5.97 -3.51
CA HIS A 84 -20.04 -5.69 -4.58
C HIS A 84 -19.46 -5.98 -5.97
N ILE A 85 -18.14 -5.88 -6.10
CA ILE A 85 -17.43 -6.14 -7.36
C ILE A 85 -17.36 -7.63 -7.63
N LYS A 86 -17.79 -8.03 -8.83
CA LYS A 86 -17.68 -9.41 -9.28
C LYS A 86 -16.22 -9.72 -9.66
N PRO A 87 -15.63 -10.82 -9.16
CA PRO A 87 -14.27 -11.19 -9.49
C PRO A 87 -14.17 -11.55 -10.98
N GLN A 88 -13.12 -11.06 -11.64
CA GLN A 88 -12.80 -11.39 -13.03
C GLN A 88 -11.44 -12.08 -13.10
N THR A 89 -11.16 -12.72 -14.23
CA THR A 89 -9.82 -13.29 -14.48
C THR A 89 -8.73 -12.21 -14.31
N GLY A 90 -7.74 -12.46 -13.47
CA GLY A 90 -6.65 -11.54 -13.12
C GLY A 90 -6.95 -10.65 -11.91
N SER A 91 -8.17 -10.65 -11.37
CA SER A 91 -8.50 -9.93 -10.14
C SER A 91 -7.84 -10.60 -8.94
N VAL A 92 -7.32 -9.79 -8.02
CA VAL A 92 -6.93 -10.29 -6.69
C VAL A 92 -8.18 -10.42 -5.85
N ILE A 93 -8.48 -11.61 -5.38
CA ILE A 93 -9.67 -11.89 -4.57
C ILE A 93 -9.29 -12.20 -3.13
N TYR A 94 -10.23 -11.92 -2.24
CA TYR A 94 -10.26 -12.43 -0.88
C TYR A 94 -11.45 -13.38 -0.74
N GLY A 95 -11.20 -14.55 -0.14
CA GLY A 95 -12.23 -15.57 0.01
C GLY A 95 -11.83 -16.68 0.97
N GLN A 96 -12.65 -17.71 1.02
CA GLN A 96 -12.43 -18.92 1.80
C GLN A 96 -12.37 -20.12 0.85
N LEU A 97 -11.43 -21.03 1.10
CA LEU A 97 -11.30 -22.31 0.41
C LEU A 97 -11.17 -23.41 1.46
N ASN A 98 -12.12 -24.33 1.50
CA ASN A 98 -12.14 -25.48 2.43
C ASN A 98 -11.98 -25.06 3.91
N GLY A 99 -12.61 -23.94 4.30
CA GLY A 99 -12.53 -23.40 5.65
C GLY A 99 -11.36 -22.43 5.90
N GLU A 100 -10.40 -22.31 4.99
CA GLU A 100 -9.22 -21.44 5.15
C GLU A 100 -9.35 -20.14 4.36
N PHE A 101 -9.00 -19.00 4.98
CA PHE A 101 -9.00 -17.72 4.29
C PHE A 101 -7.81 -17.59 3.34
N ILE A 102 -8.07 -17.15 2.13
CA ILE A 102 -7.09 -17.02 1.06
C ILE A 102 -7.16 -15.66 0.38
N CYS A 103 -5.99 -15.18 -0.05
CA CYS A 103 -5.84 -14.04 -0.95
C CYS A 103 -5.00 -14.48 -2.14
N LYS A 104 -5.61 -14.52 -3.34
CA LYS A 104 -5.01 -15.08 -4.56
C LYS A 104 -5.51 -14.36 -5.81
N ILE A 105 -4.77 -14.49 -6.90
CA ILE A 105 -5.22 -14.01 -8.22
C ILE A 105 -6.19 -15.03 -8.78
N TYR A 106 -7.42 -14.62 -9.08
CA TYR A 106 -8.46 -15.49 -9.61
C TYR A 106 -8.34 -15.64 -11.13
N ASP A 107 -8.30 -16.87 -11.63
CA ASP A 107 -8.44 -17.20 -13.05
C ASP A 107 -9.75 -17.96 -13.25
N GLU A 108 -10.77 -17.25 -13.72
CA GLU A 108 -12.12 -17.80 -13.94
C GLU A 108 -12.12 -18.85 -15.06
N LYS A 109 -11.34 -18.62 -16.12
CA LYS A 109 -11.33 -19.50 -17.30
C LYS A 109 -10.73 -20.86 -16.98
N ARG A 110 -9.69 -20.88 -16.15
CA ARG A 110 -9.02 -22.11 -15.73
C ARG A 110 -9.53 -22.66 -14.40
N ARG A 111 -10.39 -21.92 -13.70
CA ARG A 111 -10.80 -22.20 -12.31
C ARG A 111 -9.59 -22.43 -11.40
N MET A 112 -8.64 -21.49 -11.46
CA MET A 112 -7.40 -21.57 -10.70
C MET A 112 -7.22 -20.33 -9.82
N LEU A 113 -6.55 -20.54 -8.71
CA LEU A 113 -6.03 -19.51 -7.83
C LEU A 113 -4.54 -19.44 -8.03
N LEU A 114 -4.12 -18.38 -8.70
CA LEU A 114 -2.73 -18.11 -9.01
C LEU A 114 -2.10 -17.31 -7.87
N THR A 115 -0.79 -17.43 -7.78
CA THR A 115 0.07 -16.80 -6.80
C THR A 115 1.16 -16.05 -7.54
N SER A 116 1.64 -14.96 -6.97
CA SER A 116 2.66 -14.14 -7.62
C SER A 116 4.09 -14.61 -7.33
N ASP A 117 4.26 -15.39 -6.25
CA ASP A 117 5.53 -16.02 -5.89
C ASP A 117 5.74 -17.31 -6.69
N GLU A 118 6.87 -17.42 -7.38
CA GLU A 118 7.29 -18.60 -8.16
C GLU A 118 7.42 -19.87 -7.30
N LYS A 119 7.63 -19.72 -5.99
CA LYS A 119 7.76 -20.84 -5.05
C LYS A 119 6.41 -21.44 -4.67
N CYS A 120 5.33 -20.71 -4.88
CA CYS A 120 3.99 -21.18 -4.54
C CYS A 120 3.34 -21.83 -5.77
N GLN A 121 2.68 -22.96 -5.57
CA GLN A 121 1.93 -23.61 -6.64
C GLN A 121 0.55 -22.99 -6.78
N ALA A 122 0.08 -22.90 -8.02
CA ALA A 122 -1.29 -22.53 -8.31
C ALA A 122 -2.25 -23.62 -7.81
N ILE A 123 -3.37 -23.19 -7.23
CA ILE A 123 -4.37 -24.09 -6.67
C ILE A 123 -5.50 -24.22 -7.70
N THR A 124 -5.87 -25.45 -8.05
CA THR A 124 -7.04 -25.69 -8.91
C THR A 124 -8.27 -25.82 -8.03
N ILE A 125 -9.35 -25.13 -8.38
CA ILE A 125 -10.62 -25.19 -7.66
C ILE A 125 -11.45 -26.33 -8.26
N HIS A 126 -11.68 -27.37 -7.49
CA HIS A 126 -12.51 -28.51 -7.86
C HIS A 126 -13.98 -28.28 -7.50
N ASP A 127 -14.89 -29.07 -8.09
CA ASP A 127 -16.34 -28.94 -7.82
C ASP A 127 -16.75 -29.41 -6.42
N TYR A 128 -15.88 -30.16 -5.74
CA TYR A 128 -16.09 -30.60 -4.37
C TYR A 128 -15.43 -29.68 -3.33
N ASP A 129 -14.70 -28.65 -3.77
CA ASP A 129 -14.12 -27.68 -2.84
C ASP A 129 -15.19 -26.69 -2.38
N ASP A 130 -15.15 -26.36 -1.08
CA ASP A 130 -15.96 -25.27 -0.52
C ASP A 130 -15.23 -23.95 -0.77
N PHE A 131 -15.48 -23.37 -1.94
CA PHE A 131 -14.86 -22.12 -2.38
C PHE A 131 -15.88 -20.97 -2.38
N CYS A 132 -15.67 -20.01 -1.49
CA CYS A 132 -16.49 -18.81 -1.37
C CYS A 132 -15.63 -17.57 -1.58
N VAL A 133 -15.97 -16.74 -2.57
CA VAL A 133 -15.35 -15.43 -2.75
C VAL A 133 -16.08 -14.42 -1.88
N GLU A 134 -15.36 -13.81 -0.94
CA GLU A 134 -15.91 -12.76 -0.08
C GLU A 134 -15.89 -11.41 -0.81
N GLY A 135 -14.85 -11.11 -1.60
CA GLY A 135 -14.79 -9.90 -2.42
C GLY A 135 -13.48 -9.74 -3.21
N VAL A 136 -13.37 -8.62 -3.93
CA VAL A 136 -12.20 -8.26 -4.74
C VAL A 136 -11.34 -7.23 -4.00
N VAL A 137 -10.02 -7.43 -3.95
CA VAL A 137 -9.08 -6.46 -3.39
C VAL A 137 -8.97 -5.28 -4.36
N ILE A 138 -9.48 -4.12 -3.95
CA ILE A 138 -9.49 -2.90 -4.76
C ILE A 138 -8.26 -2.04 -4.53
N ARG A 139 -7.77 -1.99 -3.28
CA ARG A 139 -6.65 -1.15 -2.85
C ARG A 139 -5.77 -1.87 -1.84
N THR A 140 -4.49 -1.54 -1.86
CA THR A 140 -3.52 -1.98 -0.86
C THR A 140 -2.83 -0.77 -0.29
N LEU A 141 -2.77 -0.71 1.04
CA LEU A 141 -2.17 0.37 1.81
C LEU A 141 -0.93 -0.17 2.51
N ARG A 142 0.23 0.34 2.11
CA ARG A 142 1.52 -0.02 2.68
C ARG A 142 2.04 1.08 3.58
N GLN A 143 2.55 0.70 4.74
CA GLN A 143 3.19 1.61 5.69
C GLN A 143 4.72 1.59 5.51
N HIS A 144 5.31 2.76 5.28
CA HIS A 144 6.76 2.94 5.08
C HIS A 144 7.46 3.51 6.32
N LEU A 145 6.69 4.16 7.19
CA LEU A 145 7.19 4.70 8.45
C LEU A 145 6.53 4.03 9.65
N TYR A 146 7.34 3.36 10.46
CA TYR A 146 6.94 2.84 11.77
C TYR A 146 7.43 3.82 12.84
N LEU A 147 6.56 4.76 13.23
CA LEU A 147 6.85 5.65 14.36
C LEU A 147 6.72 4.83 15.65
N ASN A 148 7.79 4.77 16.45
CA ASN A 148 7.81 4.02 17.71
C ASN A 148 6.74 4.46 18.72
N ASP A 149 6.16 5.65 18.56
CA ASP A 149 5.19 6.24 19.50
C ASP A 149 3.78 6.45 18.92
N PHE A 150 3.55 6.17 17.63
CA PHE A 150 2.24 6.36 17.01
C PHE A 150 1.79 5.09 16.31
N ILE A 151 1.23 4.21 17.13
CA ILE A 151 0.35 3.10 16.76
C ILE A 151 1.10 1.93 16.09
N ASN A 152 1.43 0.92 16.90
CA ASN A 152 1.41 -0.46 16.42
C ASN A 152 -0.04 -0.74 15.97
N LEU A 153 -0.38 -0.37 14.72
CA LEU A 153 -1.71 -0.65 14.15
C LEU A 153 -2.00 -2.15 14.18
N THR A 154 -0.94 -2.97 14.21
CA THR A 154 -0.97 -4.42 14.30
C THR A 154 -1.68 -4.97 15.53
N SER A 155 -1.71 -4.26 16.67
CA SER A 155 -2.28 -4.81 17.91
C SER A 155 -3.76 -4.48 18.13
N ASP A 156 -4.32 -3.44 17.51
CA ASP A 156 -5.69 -3.02 17.83
C ASP A 156 -6.45 -2.29 16.69
N TYR A 157 -6.57 -2.92 15.52
CA TYR A 157 -7.52 -2.48 14.48
C TYR A 157 -9.01 -2.57 14.94
N SER A 158 -9.30 -3.08 16.15
CA SER A 158 -10.62 -2.95 16.79
C SER A 158 -10.98 -1.48 17.04
N GLU A 159 -9.95 -0.66 17.24
CA GLU A 159 -10.01 0.79 17.41
C GLU A 159 -9.56 1.50 16.13
N LEU A 160 -9.89 0.95 14.95
CA LEU A 160 -9.74 1.68 13.70
C LEU A 160 -10.33 3.08 13.91
N ARG A 161 -9.46 4.08 13.80
CA ARG A 161 -9.80 5.49 13.93
C ARG A 161 -11.03 5.77 13.07
N THR A 162 -11.89 6.64 13.55
CA THR A 162 -13.23 6.95 13.03
C THR A 162 -13.29 7.33 11.54
N SER A 163 -12.15 7.59 10.88
CA SER A 163 -12.03 7.88 9.45
C SER A 163 -10.76 7.31 8.81
N LEU A 164 -10.76 7.13 7.48
CA LEU A 164 -9.57 6.74 6.72
C LEU A 164 -8.50 7.84 6.73
N ASP A 165 -8.90 9.11 6.83
CA ASP A 165 -7.99 10.23 7.02
C ASP A 165 -7.17 10.06 8.29
N ASP A 166 -7.82 9.79 9.43
CA ASP A 166 -7.13 9.54 10.69
C ASP A 166 -6.22 8.32 10.60
N LEU A 167 -6.60 7.33 9.79
CA LEU A 167 -5.79 6.14 9.57
C LEU A 167 -4.53 6.46 8.78
N LEU A 168 -4.63 7.27 7.72
CA LEU A 168 -3.61 7.41 6.67
C LEU A 168 -2.74 8.66 6.80
N VAL A 169 -3.26 9.71 7.41
CA VAL A 169 -2.68 11.04 7.47
C VAL A 169 -2.30 11.36 8.91
N LEU A 170 -1.02 11.70 9.13
CA LEU A 170 -0.53 12.08 10.46
C LEU A 170 -0.76 13.57 10.74
N HIS A 171 -0.29 14.43 9.84
CA HIS A 171 -0.45 15.88 9.94
C HIS A 171 -1.21 16.42 8.71
N PRO A 172 -2.55 16.56 8.77
CA PRO A 172 -3.36 16.95 7.61
C PRO A 172 -2.92 18.25 6.92
N CYS A 173 -2.51 19.26 7.70
CA CYS A 173 -2.05 20.54 7.17
C CYS A 173 -0.63 20.49 6.56
N ALA A 174 0.09 19.37 6.70
CA ALA A 174 1.46 19.19 6.21
C ALA A 174 1.64 17.89 5.41
N THR A 175 0.54 17.28 4.97
CA THR A 175 0.54 16.05 4.20
C THR A 175 0.18 16.33 2.76
N TRP A 176 1.06 15.97 1.84
CA TRP A 176 0.87 16.14 0.40
C TRP A 176 0.85 14.77 -0.28
N PHE A 177 0.20 14.70 -1.44
CA PHE A 177 0.10 13.48 -2.23
C PHE A 177 0.99 13.59 -3.46
N GLY A 178 1.67 12.49 -3.80
CA GLY A 178 2.43 12.36 -5.04
C GLY A 178 2.08 11.07 -5.75
N VAL A 179 2.37 10.98 -7.05
CA VAL A 179 2.26 9.72 -7.80
C VAL A 179 3.67 9.23 -8.08
N ALA A 180 3.94 7.97 -7.73
CA ALA A 180 5.22 7.34 -8.01
C ALA A 180 5.37 7.08 -9.52
N GLN A 181 6.56 7.36 -10.05
CA GLN A 181 6.91 7.07 -11.44
C GLN A 181 8.17 6.20 -11.48
N GLY A 182 8.13 5.14 -12.28
CA GLY A 182 9.18 4.13 -12.39
C GLY A 182 9.15 3.06 -11.29
N ASP A 183 10.19 2.22 -11.25
CA ASP A 183 10.25 1.00 -10.43
C ASP A 183 11.50 0.94 -9.51
N SER A 184 12.18 2.07 -9.33
CA SER A 184 13.40 2.13 -8.52
C SER A 184 13.19 1.84 -7.02
N MET A 185 11.94 1.90 -6.56
CA MET A 185 11.52 1.66 -5.18
C MET A 185 10.67 0.39 -5.02
N ARG A 186 10.68 -0.48 -6.05
CA ARG A 186 9.84 -1.68 -6.14
C ARG A 186 9.98 -2.61 -4.93
N ASP A 187 11.20 -2.81 -4.45
CA ASP A 187 11.47 -3.76 -3.36
C ASP A 187 11.03 -3.23 -1.97
N GLU A 188 10.76 -1.92 -1.86
CA GLU A 188 10.05 -1.32 -0.71
C GLU A 188 8.52 -1.35 -0.92
N GLY A 189 8.03 -1.87 -2.05
CA GLY A 189 6.59 -1.93 -2.34
C GLY A 189 5.99 -0.65 -2.88
N ILE A 190 6.83 0.23 -3.45
CA ILE A 190 6.39 1.40 -4.22
C ILE A 190 6.63 1.10 -5.70
N TYR A 191 5.57 1.06 -6.49
CA TYR A 191 5.69 0.91 -7.94
C TYR A 191 5.05 2.07 -8.68
N ASP A 192 5.32 2.11 -9.99
CA ASP A 192 4.75 3.07 -10.93
C ASP A 192 3.22 3.16 -10.79
N GLY A 193 2.73 4.39 -10.67
CA GLY A 193 1.31 4.72 -10.48
C GLY A 193 0.81 4.69 -9.03
N ASP A 194 1.60 4.25 -8.06
CA ASP A 194 1.18 4.27 -6.64
C ASP A 194 1.05 5.70 -6.12
N VAL A 195 0.02 5.95 -5.31
CA VAL A 195 -0.15 7.25 -4.63
C VAL A 195 0.66 7.23 -3.34
N LEU A 196 1.54 8.21 -3.17
CA LEU A 196 2.39 8.41 -2.01
C LEU A 196 1.75 9.43 -1.07
N ILE A 197 1.67 9.11 0.21
CA ILE A 197 1.28 10.03 1.28
C ILE A 197 2.56 10.54 1.94
N ILE A 198 2.87 11.81 1.70
CA ILE A 198 4.14 12.45 2.07
C ILE A 198 3.87 13.46 3.17
N ASP A 199 4.56 13.34 4.30
CA ASP A 199 4.42 14.25 5.43
C ASP A 199 5.68 15.12 5.57
N ARG A 200 5.50 16.45 5.55
CA ARG A 200 6.59 17.43 5.64
C ARG A 200 7.01 17.76 7.07
N GLN A 201 6.15 17.50 8.06
CA GLN A 201 6.46 17.74 9.48
C GLN A 201 7.29 16.60 10.09
N VAL A 202 7.19 15.41 9.51
CA VAL A 202 8.02 14.28 9.93
C VAL A 202 9.47 14.49 9.49
N SER A 203 10.39 14.40 10.46
CA SER A 203 11.82 14.52 10.19
C SER A 203 12.39 13.27 9.52
N ALA A 204 13.09 13.45 8.40
CA ALA A 204 13.78 12.36 7.69
C ALA A 204 14.92 11.76 8.56
N SER A 205 14.65 10.56 9.08
CA SER A 205 15.59 9.75 9.85
C SER A 205 16.44 8.86 8.94
N GLN A 206 17.44 8.20 9.51
CA GLN A 206 18.27 7.23 8.79
C GLN A 206 17.40 6.09 8.23
N GLY A 207 17.47 5.85 6.93
CA GLY A 207 16.74 4.78 6.26
C GLY A 207 15.27 5.12 5.95
N ALA A 208 14.83 6.36 6.21
CA ALA A 208 13.48 6.78 5.85
C ALA A 208 13.32 6.84 4.32
N VAL A 209 12.17 6.40 3.82
CA VAL A 209 11.75 6.66 2.44
C VAL A 209 11.31 8.12 2.36
N ILE A 210 11.94 8.91 1.49
CA ILE A 210 11.68 10.35 1.37
C ILE A 210 11.35 10.72 -0.07
N VAL A 211 10.62 11.84 -0.22
CA VAL A 211 10.58 12.61 -1.45
C VAL A 211 11.48 13.83 -1.28
N ALA A 212 12.37 14.04 -2.25
CA ALA A 212 13.33 15.12 -2.25
C ALA A 212 13.45 15.73 -3.64
N GLN A 213 13.85 17.01 -3.70
CA GLN A 213 14.32 17.64 -4.93
C GLN A 213 15.84 17.54 -4.98
N LEU A 214 16.38 16.97 -6.05
CA LEU A 214 17.81 16.90 -6.32
C LEU A 214 18.10 17.54 -7.68
N ASN A 215 18.86 18.63 -7.71
CA ASN A 215 19.22 19.37 -8.92
C ASN A 215 18.02 19.76 -9.81
N GLY A 216 16.89 20.07 -9.17
CA GLY A 216 15.64 20.47 -9.84
C GLY A 216 14.65 19.33 -10.09
N GLU A 217 15.07 18.07 -9.95
CA GLU A 217 14.23 16.89 -10.20
C GLU A 217 13.67 16.31 -8.90
N PHE A 218 12.40 15.91 -8.90
CA PHE A 218 11.78 15.20 -7.78
C PHE A 218 12.14 13.71 -7.82
N ILE A 219 12.59 13.18 -6.69
CA ILE A 219 12.99 11.78 -6.55
C ILE A 219 12.41 11.18 -5.26
N CYS A 220 12.12 9.88 -5.32
CA CYS A 220 11.73 9.06 -4.18
C CYS A 220 12.82 8.02 -3.90
N LYS A 221 13.44 8.07 -2.71
CA LYS A 221 14.60 7.23 -2.34
C LYS A 221 14.65 6.94 -0.84
N ILE A 222 15.38 5.88 -0.47
CA ILE A 222 15.75 5.60 0.93
C ILE A 222 16.92 6.51 1.30
N PHE A 223 16.76 7.29 2.37
CA PHE A 223 17.75 8.30 2.77
C PHE A 223 18.78 7.74 3.77
N ASP A 224 20.01 7.55 3.32
CA ASP A 224 21.16 7.32 4.21
C ASP A 224 21.73 8.67 4.66
N LYS A 225 21.15 9.22 5.72
CA LYS A 225 21.53 10.51 6.31
C LYS A 225 22.99 10.55 6.76
N LYS A 226 23.50 9.45 7.31
CA LYS A 226 24.88 9.37 7.82
C LYS A 226 25.90 9.43 6.70
N ARG A 227 25.65 8.74 5.58
CA ARG A 227 26.56 8.72 4.42
C ARG A 227 26.26 9.78 3.38
N ARG A 228 25.13 10.50 3.51
CA ARG A 228 24.59 11.43 2.50
C ARG A 228 24.39 10.73 1.14
N ILE A 229 23.75 9.56 1.17
CA ILE A 229 23.48 8.75 -0.02
C ILE A 229 21.98 8.50 -0.14
N LEU A 230 21.48 8.52 -1.37
CA LEU A 230 20.14 8.14 -1.74
C LEU A 230 20.16 6.74 -2.34
N LEU A 231 19.52 5.80 -1.66
CA LEU A 231 19.48 4.40 -2.06
C LEU A 231 18.16 4.11 -2.79
N SER A 232 18.25 3.30 -3.83
CA SER A 232 17.10 2.70 -4.50
C SER A 232 16.81 1.36 -3.85
N ALA A 233 15.54 0.99 -3.72
CA ALA A 233 15.18 -0.34 -3.23
C ALA A 233 15.50 -1.41 -4.28
N ASN A 234 15.29 -1.09 -5.56
CA ASN A 234 15.56 -2.00 -6.67
C ASN A 234 17.08 -2.06 -6.97
N PRO A 235 17.72 -3.25 -6.90
CA PRO A 235 19.15 -3.44 -7.12
C PRO A 235 19.65 -3.04 -8.51
N GLN A 236 18.76 -2.93 -9.50
CA GLN A 236 19.12 -2.48 -10.85
C GLN A 236 19.53 -1.00 -10.89
N TYR A 237 19.20 -0.23 -9.85
CA TYR A 237 19.47 1.19 -9.75
C TYR A 237 20.62 1.47 -8.79
N HIS A 238 21.58 2.27 -9.24
CA HIS A 238 22.72 2.65 -8.42
C HIS A 238 22.35 3.67 -7.33
N ALA A 239 23.10 3.62 -6.23
CA ALA A 239 23.04 4.61 -5.18
C ALA A 239 23.54 5.98 -5.69
N VAL A 240 22.86 7.05 -5.29
CA VAL A 240 23.19 8.43 -5.69
C VAL A 240 23.77 9.18 -4.49
N PRO A 241 25.07 9.51 -4.47
CA PRO A 241 25.65 10.33 -3.41
C PRO A 241 25.24 11.79 -3.59
N ILE A 242 24.89 12.46 -2.49
CA ILE A 242 24.58 13.89 -2.47
C ILE A 242 25.90 14.66 -2.29
N ARG A 243 26.35 15.34 -3.34
CA ARG A 243 27.59 16.12 -3.35
C ARG A 243 27.33 17.51 -2.80
N ASP A 244 28.40 18.21 -2.40
CA ASP A 244 28.30 19.59 -1.89
C ASP A 244 27.91 20.60 -2.97
N CYS A 245 28.10 20.27 -4.24
CA CYS A 245 27.64 21.08 -5.37
C CYS A 245 26.17 20.85 -5.75
N ASP A 246 25.52 19.84 -5.17
CA ASP A 246 24.13 19.51 -5.52
C ASP A 246 23.15 20.41 -4.78
N SER A 247 22.08 20.82 -5.45
CA SER A 247 20.91 21.43 -4.82
C SER A 247 20.01 20.33 -4.29
N PHE A 248 19.99 20.10 -2.99
CA PHE A 248 19.21 19.04 -2.34
C PHE A 248 18.27 19.60 -1.27
N SER A 249 16.96 19.40 -1.45
CA SER A 249 15.94 19.69 -0.43
C SER A 249 15.08 18.45 -0.19
N VAL A 250 14.81 18.15 1.07
CA VAL A 250 13.82 17.11 1.43
C VAL A 250 12.47 17.76 1.48
N GLU A 251 11.53 17.24 0.68
CA GLU A 251 10.17 17.77 0.64
C GLU A 251 9.29 17.13 1.71
N GLY A 252 9.49 15.84 2.00
CA GLY A 252 8.86 15.15 3.13
C GLY A 252 9.20 13.66 3.20
N VAL A 253 8.70 13.00 4.25
CA VAL A 253 8.85 11.56 4.47
C VAL A 253 7.62 10.83 3.93
N VAL A 254 7.82 9.76 3.18
CA VAL A 254 6.72 8.89 2.72
C VAL A 254 6.24 8.07 3.92
N ILE A 255 5.02 8.36 4.38
CA ILE A 255 4.41 7.63 5.50
C ILE A 255 3.76 6.35 4.99
N ARG A 256 3.06 6.45 3.86
CA ARG A 256 2.31 5.33 3.24
C ARG A 256 2.30 5.41 1.72
N SER A 257 2.12 4.26 1.08
CA SER A 257 1.76 4.17 -0.33
C SER A 257 0.43 3.45 -0.52
N ILE A 258 -0.32 3.88 -1.54
CA ILE A 258 -1.60 3.32 -1.94
C ILE A 258 -1.44 2.74 -3.33
N ARG A 259 -1.66 1.43 -3.45
CA ARG A 259 -1.69 0.72 -4.71
C ARG A 259 -3.12 0.47 -5.17
N MET A 260 -3.38 0.76 -6.44
CA MET A 260 -4.67 0.55 -7.09
C MET A 260 -4.68 -0.80 -7.83
N HIS A 261 -5.38 -1.80 -7.29
CA HIS A 261 -5.51 -3.11 -7.95
C HIS A 261 -6.69 -3.18 -8.91
N PHE A 262 -7.70 -2.35 -8.67
CA PHE A 262 -8.89 -2.25 -9.50
C PHE A 262 -8.92 -0.88 -10.20
N GLN A 263 -9.06 -0.88 -11.52
CA GLN A 263 -9.24 0.37 -12.28
C GLN A 263 -10.56 1.02 -11.86
N SER A 264 -10.47 2.14 -11.15
CA SER A 264 -11.61 3.04 -10.97
C SER A 264 -11.66 4.00 -12.16
N SER A 265 -12.86 4.37 -12.61
CA SER A 265 -13.09 5.41 -13.63
C SER A 265 -12.46 6.76 -13.25
N LEU A 266 -12.13 6.99 -11.97
CA LEU A 266 -11.40 8.16 -11.48
C LEU A 266 -9.92 8.21 -11.92
N LEU A 267 -9.32 7.10 -12.41
CA LEU A 267 -7.95 7.12 -12.95
C LEU A 267 -7.81 8.00 -14.22
N GLY A 268 -8.92 8.31 -14.90
CA GLY A 268 -8.92 9.28 -16.00
C GLY A 268 -8.62 10.73 -15.58
N LEU A 269 -8.67 11.05 -14.28
CA LEU A 269 -8.26 12.36 -13.75
C LEU A 269 -6.74 12.50 -13.54
N TRP A 270 -6.02 11.37 -13.52
CA TRP A 270 -4.58 11.31 -13.24
C TRP A 270 -3.75 10.96 -14.47
N SER A 271 -4.38 10.66 -15.61
CA SER A 271 -3.71 10.55 -16.90
C SER A 271 -3.32 11.94 -17.39
N CYS A 272 -2.26 12.50 -16.80
CA CYS A 272 -1.46 13.53 -17.45
C CYS A 272 -0.66 12.88 -18.58
N THR A 273 -1.30 12.72 -19.74
CA THR A 273 -0.60 12.65 -21.03
C THR A 273 -1.18 13.76 -21.90
N PRO A 274 -0.32 14.44 -22.67
CA PRO A 274 -0.28 15.90 -22.82
C PRO A 274 -1.46 16.53 -23.56
#